data_AF-A0A946U0I7-F1
#
_entry.id   AF-A0A946U0I7-F1
#
_cell.length_a   1.000
_cell.length_b   1.000
_cell.length_c   1.000
_cell.angle_alpha   90.00
_cell.angle_beta   90.00
_cell.angle_gamma   90.00
#
_symmetry.space_group_name_H-M   'P 1'
#
loop_
_entity.id
_entity.type
_entity.pdbx_description
1 polymer ?
#
loop_
_entity_poly.entity_id
_entity_poly.type
_entity_poly.pdbx_seq_one_letter_code
_entity_poly.pdbx_strand_id
1 'polypeptide(L)' 'RIQLTMKEGKVAVVLNGKKVQDNMDLAAKKPKGKKLADSGKIAIQDHGQKFSVRNLRVKKL' A
#
# COMPACT_ATOMS: atom_id res chain seq x y z
N ARG A 1 -6.89 -12.33 1.46
CA ARG A 1 -6.73 -11.31 2.54
C ARG A 1 -5.45 -10.53 2.29
N ILE A 2 -5.53 -9.21 2.28
CA ILE A 2 -4.36 -8.32 2.13
C ILE A 2 -4.22 -7.51 3.42
N GLN A 3 -3.00 -7.39 3.93
CA GLN A 3 -2.65 -6.43 4.95
C GLN A 3 -1.48 -5.59 4.45
N LEU A 4 -1.63 -4.28 4.56
CA LEU A 4 -0.65 -3.30 4.12
C LEU A 4 -0.27 -2.45 5.33
N THR A 5 1.03 -2.24 5.52
CA THR A 5 1.57 -1.43 6.61
C THR A 5 2.50 -0.40 6.00
N MET A 6 2.24 0.87 6.31
CA MET A 6 3.06 2.01 5.89
C MET A 6 3.64 2.68 7.12
N LYS A 7 4.96 2.75 7.22
CA LYS A 7 5.66 3.45 8.31
C LYS A 7 6.91 4.11 7.75
N GLU A 8 7.09 5.41 8.01
CA GLU A 8 8.31 6.16 7.63
C GLU A 8 8.69 5.99 6.14
N GLY A 9 7.70 6.09 5.24
CA GLY A 9 7.91 5.94 3.79
C GLY A 9 8.19 4.52 3.30
N LYS A 10 8.18 3.53 4.20
CA LYS A 10 8.36 2.11 3.87
C LYS A 10 7.04 1.36 3.85
N VAL A 11 6.92 0.41 2.93
CA VAL A 11 5.76 -0.47 2.76
C VAL A 11 6.11 -1.93 3.05
N ALA A 12 5.25 -2.59 3.83
CA ALA A 12 5.19 -4.04 3.93
C ALA A 12 3.81 -4.54 3.48
N VAL A 13 3.79 -5.67 2.77
CA VAL A 13 2.57 -6.30 2.26
C VAL A 13 2.55 -7.77 2.67
N VAL A 14 1.43 -8.17 3.27
CA VAL A 14 1.11 -9.58 3.57
C VAL A 14 -0.10 -9.99 2.75
N LEU A 15 0.08 -10.99 1.89
CA LEU A 15 -0.97 -11.60 1.09
C LEU A 15 -1.24 -13.01 1.62
N ASN A 16 -2.48 -13.26 2.05
CA ASN A 16 -2.92 -14.56 2.58
C ASN A 16 -1.99 -15.11 3.69
N GLY A 17 -1.52 -14.24 4.58
CA GLY A 17 -0.63 -14.62 5.69
C GLY A 17 0.86 -14.70 5.33
N LYS A 18 1.21 -14.66 4.03
CA LYS A 18 2.60 -14.66 3.57
C LYS A 18 3.08 -13.24 3.33
N LYS A 19 4.25 -12.88 3.87
CA LYS A 19 4.90 -11.61 3.55
C LYS A 19 5.41 -11.67 2.11
N VAL A 20 4.89 -10.80 1.25
CA VAL A 20 5.25 -10.72 -0.18
C VAL A 20 6.07 -9.47 -0.50
N GLN A 21 6.02 -8.46 0.37
CA GLN A 21 6.90 -7.31 0.33
C GLN A 21 7.32 -6.96 1.76
N ASP A 22 8.62 -6.73 1.95
CA ASP A 22 9.17 -6.33 3.25
C ASP A 22 9.97 -5.04 3.11
N ASN A 23 9.64 -4.03 3.93
CA ASN A 23 10.36 -2.76 4.04
C ASN A 23 10.74 -2.08 2.71
N MET A 24 9.84 -2.09 1.72
CA MET A 24 10.09 -1.41 0.43
C MET A 24 10.13 0.10 0.63
N ASP A 25 11.24 0.74 0.27
CA ASP A 25 11.38 2.19 0.24
C ASP A 25 10.64 2.77 -0.98
N LEU A 26 9.57 3.53 -0.72
CA LEU A 26 8.77 4.17 -1.76
C LEU A 26 9.45 5.38 -2.40
N ALA A 27 10.28 6.11 -1.65
CA ALA A 27 10.98 7.28 -2.18
C ALA A 27 11.99 6.86 -3.23
N ALA A 28 12.71 5.76 -2.99
CA ALA A 28 13.66 5.18 -3.93
C ALA A 28 13.03 4.68 -5.24
N LYS A 29 11.70 4.43 -5.27
CA LYS A 29 10.96 3.96 -6.45
C LYS A 29 10.25 5.07 -7.23
N LYS A 30 10.29 6.32 -6.74
CA LYS A 30 9.68 7.45 -7.47
C LYS A 30 10.56 7.92 -8.62
N PRO A 31 9.95 8.47 -9.69
CA PRO A 31 10.70 9.18 -10.74
C PRO A 31 11.53 10.34 -10.16
N LYS A 32 12.69 10.62 -10.78
CA LYS A 32 13.56 11.74 -10.38
C LYS A 32 12.76 13.04 -10.24
N GLY A 33 13.02 13.78 -9.17
CA GLY A 33 12.38 15.07 -8.89
C GLY A 33 11.00 14.99 -8.21
N LYS A 34 10.43 13.80 -8.01
CA LYS A 34 9.16 13.64 -7.29
C LYS A 34 9.38 13.17 -5.86
N LYS A 35 9.00 14.00 -4.89
CA LYS A 35 9.01 13.64 -3.46
C LYS A 35 7.87 12.66 -3.12
N LEU A 36 8.08 11.84 -2.11
CA LEU A 36 7.01 11.08 -1.47
C LEU A 36 6.16 12.07 -0.65
N ALA A 37 4.84 11.91 -0.69
CA ALA A 37 3.93 12.78 0.06
C ALA A 37 3.75 12.24 1.49
N ASP A 38 3.57 13.14 2.46
CA ASP A 38 3.43 12.76 3.87
C ASP A 38 2.06 12.13 4.19
N SER A 39 1.03 12.43 3.40
CA SER A 39 -0.32 11.88 3.55
C SER A 39 -1.09 11.84 2.24
N GLY A 40 -2.20 11.07 2.22
CA GLY A 40 -3.06 10.93 1.05
C GLY A 40 -4.28 10.06 1.32
N LYS A 41 -5.15 9.93 0.30
CA LYS A 41 -6.32 9.06 0.35
C LYS A 41 -5.94 7.62 0.00
N ILE A 42 -6.63 6.65 0.59
CA ILE A 42 -6.59 5.26 0.15
C ILE A 42 -7.59 5.11 -1.00
N ALA A 43 -7.16 4.54 -2.12
CA ALA A 43 -7.98 4.30 -3.29
C ALA A 43 -7.95 2.82 -3.67
N ILE A 44 -9.05 2.34 -4.22
CA ILE A 44 -9.17 1.02 -4.84
C ILE A 44 -9.39 1.27 -6.32
N GLN A 45 -8.49 0.77 -7.16
CA GLN A 45 -8.57 0.96 -8.60
C GLN A 45 -9.35 -0.19 -9.23
N ASP A 46 -10.33 0.14 -10.06
CA ASP A 46 -10.97 -0.79 -10.98
C ASP A 46 -10.38 -0.59 -12.39
N HIS A 47 -10.11 -1.70 -13.06
CA HIS A 47 -9.55 -1.75 -14.41
C HIS A 47 -10.39 -2.60 -15.38
N GLY A 48 -11.67 -2.82 -15.07
CA GLY A 48 -12.66 -3.44 -15.97
C GLY A 48 -12.95 -4.92 -15.71
N GLN A 49 -12.26 -5.53 -14.75
CA GLN A 49 -12.56 -6.88 -14.29
C GLN A 49 -13.46 -6.81 -13.07
N LYS A 50 -14.56 -7.58 -13.05
CA LYS A 50 -15.45 -7.61 -11.90
C LYS A 50 -14.72 -8.14 -10.67
N PHE A 51 -14.69 -7.37 -9.60
CA PHE A 51 -14.22 -7.80 -8.29
C PHE A 51 -15.09 -7.21 -7.19
N SER A 52 -14.97 -7.77 -5.99
CA SER A 52 -15.63 -7.25 -4.79
C SER A 52 -14.61 -7.14 -3.66
N VAL A 53 -14.83 -6.15 -2.79
CA VAL A 53 -14.03 -5.92 -1.59
C VAL A 53 -14.93 -5.95 -0.37
N ARG A 54 -14.42 -6.47 0.73
CA ARG A 54 -15.13 -6.50 2.02
C ARG A 54 -14.14 -6.41 3.16
N ASN A 55 -14.64 -6.08 4.36
CA ASN A 55 -13.84 -6.01 5.60
C ASN A 55 -12.66 -5.02 5.52
N LEU A 56 -12.86 -3.87 4.89
CA LEU A 56 -11.87 -2.79 4.86
C LEU A 56 -11.76 -2.15 6.26
N ARG A 57 -10.53 -2.08 6.79
CA ARG A 57 -10.23 -1.51 8.11
C ARG A 57 -8.94 -0.72 8.02
N VAL A 58 -8.88 0.41 8.72
CA VAL A 58 -7.70 1.27 8.79
C VAL A 58 -7.39 1.52 10.26
N LYS A 59 -6.12 1.42 10.62
CA LYS A 59 -5.58 1.80 11.93
C LYS A 59 -4.42 2.75 11.70
N LYS A 60 -4.45 3.92 12.34
CA LYS A 60 -3.32 4.85 12.35
C LYS A 60 -2.17 4.25 13.17
N LEU A 61 -0.95 4.40 12.68
CA LEU A 61 0.29 3.92 13.32
C LEU A 61 1.00 5.05 14.05
#